data_AF-A0A2A6E8U4-F1
#
_entry.id   AF-A0A2A6E8U4-F1
#
_cell.length_a   1.000
_cell.length_b   1.000
_cell.length_c   1.000
_cell.angle_alpha   90.00
_cell.angle_beta   90.00
_cell.angle_gamma   90.00
#
_symmetry.space_group_name_H-M   'P 1'
#
loop_
_entity.id
_entity.type
_entity.pdbx_description
1 polymer ?
#
loop_
_entity_poly.entity_id
_entity_poly.type
_entity_poly.pdbx_seq_one_letter_code
_entity_poly.pdbx_strand_id
1 'polypeptide(L)'
;MTTDQIKEIIERNQEDIAFIVGNGVNRYPNNPNALSWDELLIQLWDKVSFQTLSRRPVGISLTEFYDILELENTQEINLQKEVADLMREWQPLDHHIQIINRMKELDAPVLTTNFEETLARTFKYQQYRTEQEGFTDFYPWSTYHGTKPLNLPTDGFGIWYINGMINYHRSIRLGLSHYMGSVERARNLLHKREDEVLFTGKNNTQWKGYKTWLHIIFNKSLFVFGLGLEENELFLRWILIERIKYFKKFPGRRHKGWYINRRSNNETDQGKKFFLERVGFEVIDVDNYAEIYEHIWT
;
A
#
# COMPACT_ATOMS: atom_id res chain seq x y z
N MET A 1 -2.76 -16.25 -17.17
CA MET A 1 -1.66 -17.08 -16.60
C MET A 1 -2.31 -18.11 -15.70
N THR A 2 -1.81 -19.34 -15.62
CA THR A 2 -2.34 -20.35 -14.70
C THR A 2 -1.86 -20.11 -13.28
N THR A 3 -2.52 -20.69 -12.28
CA THR A 3 -2.12 -20.64 -10.87
C THR A 3 -0.67 -21.09 -10.68
N ASP A 4 -0.27 -22.20 -11.32
CA ASP A 4 1.08 -22.75 -11.22
C ASP A 4 2.15 -21.81 -11.78
N GLN A 5 1.84 -21.12 -12.88
CA GLN A 5 2.74 -20.12 -13.45
C GLN A 5 2.92 -18.92 -12.51
N ILE A 6 1.87 -18.51 -11.79
CA ILE A 6 1.96 -17.43 -10.79
C ILE A 6 2.79 -17.89 -9.58
N LYS A 7 2.58 -19.12 -9.09
CA LYS A 7 3.42 -19.71 -8.03
C LYS A 7 4.88 -19.76 -8.44
N GLU A 8 5.16 -20.17 -9.68
CA GLU A 8 6.52 -20.20 -10.22
C GLU A 8 7.17 -18.81 -10.27
N ILE A 9 6.40 -17.74 -10.55
CA ILE A 9 6.90 -16.36 -10.44
C ILE A 9 7.32 -16.05 -9.01
N ILE A 10 6.50 -16.40 -8.01
CA ILE A 10 6.83 -16.15 -6.61
C ILE A 10 8.11 -16.90 -6.22
N GLU A 11 8.17 -18.21 -6.50
CA GLU A 11 9.30 -19.08 -6.14
C GLU A 11 10.62 -18.63 -6.79
N ARG A 12 10.60 -18.36 -8.11
CA ARG A 12 11.80 -17.94 -8.84
C ARG A 12 12.38 -16.60 -8.38
N ASN A 13 11.58 -15.79 -7.68
CA ASN A 13 12.00 -14.46 -7.24
C ASN A 13 12.03 -14.33 -5.70
N GLN A 14 11.97 -15.43 -4.94
CA GLN A 14 11.86 -15.41 -3.47
C GLN A 14 12.91 -14.53 -2.76
N GLU A 15 14.15 -14.50 -3.26
CA GLU A 15 15.23 -13.69 -2.67
C GLU A 15 15.10 -12.16 -2.94
N ASP A 16 14.32 -11.77 -3.95
CA ASP A 16 14.18 -10.38 -4.42
C ASP A 16 12.74 -9.85 -4.36
N ILE A 17 11.78 -10.64 -3.88
CA ILE A 17 10.36 -10.27 -3.93
C ILE A 17 9.94 -9.49 -2.68
N ALA A 18 9.02 -8.55 -2.89
CA ALA A 18 8.22 -7.92 -1.85
C ALA A 18 6.77 -7.81 -2.34
N PHE A 19 5.84 -7.88 -1.41
CA PHE A 19 4.41 -7.89 -1.72
C PHE A 19 3.78 -6.54 -1.43
N ILE A 20 2.80 -6.11 -2.25
CA ILE A 20 1.93 -4.98 -1.94
C ILE A 20 0.49 -5.46 -1.94
N VAL A 21 -0.17 -5.36 -0.77
CA VAL A 21 -1.50 -5.90 -0.53
C VAL A 21 -2.48 -4.76 -0.28
N GLY A 22 -3.53 -4.68 -1.10
CA GLY A 22 -4.61 -3.71 -0.92
C GLY A 22 -5.84 -4.26 -0.20
N ASN A 23 -6.84 -3.40 0.00
CA ASN A 23 -8.07 -3.69 0.75
C ASN A 23 -8.96 -4.79 0.12
N GLY A 24 -8.70 -5.17 -1.13
CA GLY A 24 -9.38 -6.31 -1.77
C GLY A 24 -9.23 -7.60 -0.96
N VAL A 25 -8.12 -7.78 -0.22
CA VAL A 25 -7.93 -8.91 0.68
C VAL A 25 -8.99 -8.93 1.78
N ASN A 26 -9.34 -7.79 2.37
CA ASN A 26 -10.32 -7.72 3.45
C ASN A 26 -11.75 -7.94 2.96
N ARG A 27 -12.03 -7.54 1.71
CA ARG A 27 -13.37 -7.65 1.09
C ARG A 27 -13.70 -9.05 0.58
N TYR A 28 -12.70 -9.88 0.32
CA TYR A 28 -12.88 -11.26 -0.15
C TYR A 28 -13.44 -12.19 0.95
N PRO A 29 -14.31 -13.17 0.62
CA PRO A 29 -14.99 -13.37 -0.67
C PRO A 29 -16.21 -12.46 -0.88
N ASN A 30 -16.78 -11.91 0.19
CA ASN A 30 -17.79 -10.85 0.24
C ASN A 30 -17.99 -10.49 1.73
N ASN A 31 -16.91 -10.12 2.41
CA ASN A 31 -16.90 -9.95 3.85
C ASN A 31 -17.79 -8.76 4.27
N PRO A 32 -18.92 -8.98 4.98
CA PRO A 32 -19.84 -7.91 5.35
C PRO A 32 -19.26 -6.95 6.40
N ASN A 33 -18.20 -7.38 7.10
CA ASN A 33 -17.53 -6.56 8.11
C ASN A 33 -16.44 -5.66 7.52
N ALA A 34 -16.07 -5.87 6.26
CA ALA A 34 -15.05 -5.07 5.58
C ALA A 34 -15.70 -3.95 4.75
N LEU A 35 -15.26 -2.73 5.00
CA LEU A 35 -15.68 -1.54 4.26
C LEU A 35 -14.78 -1.32 3.04
N SER A 36 -15.39 -0.98 1.92
CA SER A 36 -14.72 -0.25 0.85
C SER A 36 -14.38 1.17 1.30
N TRP A 37 -13.46 1.82 0.59
CA TRP A 37 -13.11 3.22 0.87
C TRP A 37 -14.31 4.16 0.67
N ASP A 38 -15.15 3.93 -0.35
CA ASP A 38 -16.38 4.71 -0.53
C ASP A 38 -17.36 4.55 0.65
N GLU A 39 -17.60 3.33 1.12
CA GLU A 39 -18.48 3.08 2.27
C GLU A 39 -17.94 3.74 3.55
N LEU A 40 -16.63 3.68 3.77
CA LEU A 40 -15.97 4.36 4.88
C LEU A 40 -16.25 5.88 4.83
N LEU A 41 -16.04 6.52 3.68
CA LEU A 41 -16.24 7.96 3.55
C LEU A 41 -17.71 8.37 3.70
N ILE A 42 -18.65 7.53 3.26
CA ILE A 42 -20.09 7.76 3.48
C ILE A 42 -20.44 7.68 4.97
N GLN A 43 -19.88 6.73 5.72
CA GLN A 43 -20.09 6.69 7.17
C GLN A 43 -19.50 7.91 7.91
N LEU A 44 -18.40 8.47 7.40
CA LEU A 44 -17.85 9.73 7.94
C LEU A 44 -18.76 10.92 7.58
N TRP A 45 -19.31 10.95 6.36
CA TRP A 45 -20.24 11.98 5.92
C TRP A 45 -21.43 12.14 6.85
N ASP A 46 -22.04 11.01 7.22
CA ASP A 46 -23.18 10.99 8.14
C ASP A 46 -22.85 11.52 9.55
N LYS A 47 -21.57 11.59 9.92
CA LYS A 47 -21.13 12.17 11.21
C LYS A 47 -20.92 13.68 11.15
N VAL A 48 -20.55 14.23 10.00
CA VAL A 48 -20.13 15.64 9.89
C VAL A 48 -21.12 16.52 9.15
N SER A 49 -21.94 15.97 8.24
CA SER A 49 -22.90 16.75 7.46
C SER A 49 -24.34 16.52 7.92
N PHE A 50 -25.17 17.55 7.74
CA PHE A 50 -26.62 17.45 7.92
C PHE A 50 -27.34 16.91 6.67
N GLN A 51 -26.63 16.80 5.54
CA GLN A 51 -27.17 16.21 4.32
C GLN A 51 -26.94 14.71 4.32
N THR A 52 -27.86 13.93 3.79
CA THR A 52 -27.68 12.49 3.64
C THR A 52 -27.15 12.15 2.24
N LEU A 53 -26.08 11.37 2.17
CA LEU A 53 -25.57 10.81 0.92
C LEU A 53 -25.51 9.28 1.02
N SER A 54 -26.07 8.58 0.04
CA SER A 54 -25.98 7.11 -0.04
C SER A 54 -24.77 6.62 -0.85
N ARG A 55 -24.16 7.53 -1.63
CA ARG A 55 -22.98 7.26 -2.45
C ARG A 55 -22.24 8.56 -2.71
N ARG A 56 -20.93 8.45 -2.93
CA ARG A 56 -20.10 9.57 -3.37
C ARG A 56 -20.62 10.10 -4.72
N PRO A 57 -20.75 11.43 -4.90
CA PRO A 57 -21.10 12.02 -6.18
C PRO A 57 -20.14 11.59 -7.31
N VAL A 58 -20.68 11.43 -8.53
CA VAL A 58 -19.88 11.15 -9.72
C VAL A 58 -19.12 12.42 -10.14
N GLY A 59 -17.86 12.26 -10.56
CA GLY A 59 -17.04 13.37 -11.07
C GLY A 59 -16.09 14.00 -10.04
N ILE A 60 -16.09 13.51 -8.80
CA ILE A 60 -15.07 13.82 -7.79
C ILE A 60 -14.29 12.56 -7.45
N SER A 61 -13.03 12.68 -7.03
CA SER A 61 -12.23 11.55 -6.52
C SER A 61 -12.57 11.21 -5.07
N LEU A 62 -12.11 10.03 -4.60
CA LEU A 62 -12.15 9.67 -3.18
C LEU A 62 -11.42 10.70 -2.31
N THR A 63 -10.30 11.22 -2.80
CA THR A 63 -9.47 12.20 -2.10
C THR A 63 -10.13 13.56 -1.98
N GLU A 64 -10.76 14.04 -3.06
CA GLU A 64 -11.51 15.29 -3.03
C GLU A 64 -12.74 15.15 -2.13
N PHE A 65 -13.42 14.00 -2.14
CA PHE A 65 -14.56 13.78 -1.25
C PHE A 65 -14.16 13.81 0.22
N TYR A 66 -12.99 13.27 0.57
CA TYR A 66 -12.46 13.41 1.93
C TYR A 66 -12.11 14.86 2.29
N ASP A 67 -11.54 15.65 1.37
CA ASP A 67 -11.29 17.07 1.65
C ASP A 67 -12.61 17.85 1.84
N ILE A 68 -13.67 17.49 1.12
CA ILE A 68 -15.01 18.07 1.33
C ILE A 68 -15.56 17.66 2.71
N LEU A 69 -15.35 16.42 3.16
CA LEU A 69 -15.71 16.00 4.53
C LEU A 69 -15.04 16.89 5.59
N GLU A 70 -13.77 17.25 5.39
CA GLU A 70 -13.05 18.16 6.29
C GLU A 70 -13.64 19.57 6.28
N LEU A 71 -14.13 20.05 5.13
CA LEU A 71 -14.81 21.36 5.03
C LEU A 71 -16.19 21.37 5.70
N GLU A 72 -16.95 20.27 5.61
CA GLU A 72 -18.26 20.12 6.24
C GLU A 72 -18.16 19.92 7.77
N ASN A 73 -17.00 19.49 8.26
CA ASN A 73 -16.74 19.18 9.66
C ASN A 73 -16.63 20.43 10.56
N THR A 74 -17.76 21.10 10.75
CA THR A 74 -17.90 22.28 11.62
C THR A 74 -17.79 21.96 13.12
N GLN A 75 -17.90 20.69 13.49
CA GLN A 75 -17.84 20.22 14.88
C GLN A 75 -16.41 19.81 15.31
N GLU A 76 -15.40 20.01 14.45
CA GLU A 76 -14.00 19.67 14.71
C GLU A 76 -13.78 18.18 15.09
N ILE A 77 -14.61 17.28 14.55
CA ILE A 77 -14.46 15.84 14.75
C ILE A 77 -13.12 15.40 14.18
N ASN A 78 -12.36 14.57 14.92
CA ASN A 78 -11.12 14.03 14.39
C ASN A 78 -11.40 12.88 13.42
N LEU A 79 -11.62 13.21 12.14
CA LEU A 79 -11.98 12.25 11.09
C LEU A 79 -11.00 11.08 10.98
N GLN A 80 -9.69 11.33 11.08
CA GLN A 80 -8.69 10.26 11.06
C GLN A 80 -8.84 9.29 12.25
N LYS A 81 -9.20 9.79 13.43
CA LYS A 81 -9.49 8.94 14.58
C LYS A 81 -10.77 8.14 14.37
N GLU A 82 -11.81 8.75 13.81
CA GLU A 82 -13.05 8.03 13.45
C GLU A 82 -12.78 6.89 12.46
N VAL A 83 -11.90 7.11 11.46
CA VAL A 83 -11.45 6.03 10.56
C VAL A 83 -10.77 4.91 11.32
N ALA A 84 -9.85 5.26 12.23
CA ALA A 84 -9.16 4.27 13.04
C ALA A 84 -10.13 3.46 13.93
N ASP A 85 -11.15 4.12 14.49
CA ASP A 85 -12.17 3.49 15.32
C ASP A 85 -13.08 2.55 14.50
N LEU A 86 -13.49 2.94 13.29
CA LEU A 86 -14.33 2.12 12.39
C LEU A 86 -13.67 0.79 11.98
N MET A 87 -12.35 0.74 11.95
CA MET A 87 -11.59 -0.43 11.48
C MET A 87 -10.87 -1.18 12.62
N ARG A 88 -10.92 -0.69 13.86
CA ARG A 88 -10.16 -1.23 15.00
C ARG A 88 -10.45 -2.71 15.28
N GLU A 89 -11.71 -3.11 15.10
CA GLU A 89 -12.20 -4.45 15.44
C GLU A 89 -12.10 -5.44 14.29
N TRP A 90 -11.52 -5.06 13.14
CA TRP A 90 -11.34 -5.98 12.02
C TRP A 90 -10.42 -7.14 12.42
N GLN A 91 -10.79 -8.35 11.99
CA GLN A 91 -10.13 -9.60 12.35
C GLN A 91 -9.70 -10.36 11.10
N PRO A 92 -8.56 -11.07 11.16
CA PRO A 92 -8.12 -11.94 10.08
C PRO A 92 -9.10 -13.07 9.82
N LEU A 93 -9.27 -13.36 8.53
CA LEU A 93 -9.92 -14.56 8.01
C LEU A 93 -8.86 -15.57 7.52
N ASP A 94 -9.28 -16.79 7.21
CA ASP A 94 -8.37 -17.91 6.87
C ASP A 94 -7.42 -17.58 5.71
N HIS A 95 -7.90 -16.91 4.65
CA HIS A 95 -7.04 -16.52 3.53
C HIS A 95 -5.96 -15.52 3.95
N HIS A 96 -6.23 -14.62 4.90
CA HIS A 96 -5.20 -13.72 5.43
C HIS A 96 -4.08 -14.52 6.12
N ILE A 97 -4.45 -15.55 6.89
CA ILE A 97 -3.50 -16.41 7.59
C ILE A 97 -2.64 -17.16 6.58
N GLN A 98 -3.24 -17.75 5.55
CA GLN A 98 -2.52 -18.48 4.49
C GLN A 98 -1.53 -17.57 3.74
N ILE A 99 -2.01 -16.42 3.26
CA ILE A 99 -1.21 -15.41 2.56
C ILE A 99 -0.01 -14.98 3.41
N ILE A 100 -0.27 -14.58 4.66
CA ILE A 100 0.77 -14.03 5.52
C ILE A 100 1.74 -15.11 6.00
N ASN A 101 1.27 -16.34 6.24
CA ASN A 101 2.16 -17.46 6.53
C ASN A 101 3.13 -17.69 5.36
N ARG A 102 2.61 -17.70 4.13
CA ARG A 102 3.43 -17.91 2.94
C ARG A 102 4.45 -16.80 2.73
N MET A 103 4.06 -15.54 2.89
CA MET A 103 4.99 -14.40 2.80
C MET A 103 6.08 -14.44 3.88
N LYS A 104 5.75 -14.92 5.07
CA LYS A 104 6.71 -15.12 6.16
C LYS A 104 7.68 -16.26 5.86
N GLU A 105 7.22 -17.38 5.29
CA GLU A 105 8.09 -18.49 4.86
C GLU A 105 9.12 -18.05 3.81
N LEU A 106 8.72 -17.15 2.92
CA LEU A 106 9.60 -16.52 1.92
C LEU A 106 10.54 -15.45 2.52
N ASP A 107 10.42 -15.15 3.82
CA ASP A 107 11.08 -14.04 4.51
C ASP A 107 10.97 -12.70 3.74
N ALA A 108 9.82 -12.46 3.10
CA ALA A 108 9.63 -11.35 2.17
C ALA A 108 8.95 -10.14 2.83
N PRO A 109 9.39 -8.89 2.55
CA PRO A 109 8.68 -7.70 3.03
C PRO A 109 7.28 -7.60 2.43
N VAL A 110 6.33 -7.10 3.22
CA VAL A 110 4.94 -6.89 2.84
C VAL A 110 4.59 -5.42 3.06
N LEU A 111 4.16 -4.71 2.03
CA LEU A 111 3.56 -3.40 2.15
C LEU A 111 2.05 -3.51 2.02
N THR A 112 1.32 -2.63 2.70
CA THR A 112 -0.12 -2.50 2.52
C THR A 112 -0.55 -1.04 2.43
N THR A 113 -1.62 -0.80 1.67
CA THR A 113 -2.34 0.49 1.65
C THR A 113 -3.47 0.55 2.67
N ASN A 114 -3.74 -0.57 3.36
CA ASN A 114 -4.72 -0.63 4.44
C ASN A 114 -4.17 0.07 5.69
N PHE A 115 -5.05 0.65 6.50
CA PHE A 115 -4.67 1.27 7.78
C PHE A 115 -4.71 0.29 8.95
N GLU A 116 -5.60 -0.68 8.83
CA GLU A 116 -5.96 -1.65 9.86
C GLU A 116 -4.90 -2.76 10.03
N GLU A 117 -5.03 -3.56 11.08
CA GLU A 117 -3.99 -4.52 11.50
C GLU A 117 -4.31 -6.00 11.24
N THR A 118 -5.33 -6.34 10.47
CA THR A 118 -5.77 -7.69 10.08
C THR A 118 -4.59 -8.55 9.65
N LEU A 119 -3.73 -8.05 8.76
CA LEU A 119 -2.52 -8.77 8.34
C LEU A 119 -1.56 -9.00 9.52
N ALA A 120 -1.36 -8.00 10.39
CA ALA A 120 -0.48 -8.09 11.56
C ALA A 120 -1.06 -9.01 12.67
N ARG A 121 -2.39 -9.10 12.77
CA ARG A 121 -3.13 -9.87 13.78
C ARG A 121 -3.14 -11.37 13.50
N THR A 122 -2.93 -11.81 12.25
CA THR A 122 -2.86 -13.23 11.84
C THR A 122 -2.02 -14.09 12.80
N PHE A 123 -0.85 -13.58 13.22
CA PHE A 123 0.05 -14.25 14.15
C PHE A 123 0.48 -13.34 15.32
N LYS A 124 -0.31 -12.29 15.61
CA LYS A 124 -0.04 -11.29 16.67
C LYS A 124 1.38 -10.72 16.60
N TYR A 125 1.78 -10.26 15.41
CA TYR A 125 3.10 -9.68 15.20
C TYR A 125 3.31 -8.42 16.04
N GLN A 126 4.54 -8.20 16.46
CA GLN A 126 4.91 -7.05 17.29
C GLN A 126 5.31 -5.87 16.43
N GLN A 127 5.03 -4.67 16.93
CA GLN A 127 5.42 -3.43 16.25
C GLN A 127 6.89 -3.10 16.55
N TYR A 128 7.65 -2.81 15.49
CA TYR A 128 9.05 -2.44 15.55
C TYR A 128 9.33 -1.18 14.72
N ARG A 129 10.52 -0.60 14.89
CA ARG A 129 11.02 0.47 14.03
C ARG A 129 12.46 0.20 13.64
N THR A 130 12.78 0.43 12.37
CA THR A 130 14.16 0.39 11.82
C THR A 130 14.98 1.63 12.18
N GLU A 131 14.32 2.72 12.54
CA GLU A 131 14.91 4.00 12.95
C GLU A 131 14.01 4.71 13.96
N GLN A 132 14.60 5.16 15.08
CA GLN A 132 13.92 5.90 16.14
C GLN A 132 14.12 7.41 16.04
N GLU A 133 15.29 7.84 15.54
CA GLU A 133 15.60 9.25 15.37
C GLU A 133 14.71 9.87 14.28
N GLY A 134 14.15 11.05 14.54
CA GLY A 134 13.26 11.72 13.59
C GLY A 134 11.91 11.03 13.37
N PHE A 135 11.54 10.06 14.20
CA PHE A 135 10.22 9.43 14.17
C PHE A 135 9.12 10.49 14.36
N THR A 136 8.08 10.37 13.53
CA THR A 136 6.84 11.11 13.69
C THR A 136 5.69 10.16 13.43
N ASP A 137 4.61 10.30 14.20
CA ASP A 137 3.39 9.53 13.99
C ASP A 137 2.52 10.10 12.86
N PHE A 138 2.93 11.21 12.22
CA PHE A 138 2.37 11.64 10.93
C PHE A 138 2.95 10.81 9.78
N TYR A 139 4.21 10.39 9.88
CA TYR A 139 4.85 9.61 8.83
C TYR A 139 5.67 8.47 9.45
N PRO A 140 5.00 7.44 9.99
CA PRO A 140 5.63 6.31 10.67
C PRO A 140 6.29 5.35 9.67
N TRP A 141 6.99 5.86 8.66
CA TRP A 141 7.48 5.09 7.51
C TRP A 141 8.62 4.11 7.85
N SER A 142 9.22 4.25 9.04
CA SER A 142 10.17 3.27 9.62
C SER A 142 9.49 2.23 10.50
N THR A 143 8.17 2.32 10.72
CA THR A 143 7.40 1.43 11.59
C THR A 143 6.77 0.29 10.79
N TYR A 144 6.80 -0.91 11.36
CA TYR A 144 6.24 -2.13 10.78
C TYR A 144 5.84 -3.13 11.86
N HIS A 145 5.07 -4.14 11.49
CA HIS A 145 4.82 -5.31 12.31
C HIS A 145 5.66 -6.50 11.83
N GLY A 146 6.30 -7.23 12.75
CA GLY A 146 7.14 -8.37 12.38
C GLY A 146 7.34 -9.37 13.50
N THR A 147 8.18 -10.37 13.24
CA THR A 147 8.59 -11.38 14.23
C THR A 147 9.80 -10.94 15.06
N LYS A 148 10.67 -10.11 14.47
CA LYS A 148 11.92 -9.64 15.05
C LYS A 148 12.25 -8.22 14.55
N PRO A 149 13.09 -7.46 15.28
CA PRO A 149 13.67 -6.24 14.76
C PRO A 149 14.53 -6.50 13.50
N LEU A 150 14.39 -5.63 12.50
CA LEU A 150 15.14 -5.57 11.25
C LEU A 150 16.06 -4.36 11.26
N ASN A 151 17.24 -4.48 10.63
CA ASN A 151 18.14 -3.34 10.45
C ASN A 151 17.70 -2.50 9.25
N LEU A 152 17.29 -3.15 8.16
CA LEU A 152 16.72 -2.53 6.97
C LEU A 152 15.34 -3.11 6.66
N PRO A 153 14.46 -2.33 6.01
CA PRO A 153 13.15 -2.81 5.58
C PRO A 153 13.18 -4.01 4.61
N THR A 154 14.33 -4.27 3.97
CA THR A 154 14.53 -5.35 3.01
C THR A 154 15.17 -6.61 3.60
N ASP A 155 15.50 -6.61 4.90
CA ASP A 155 16.25 -7.69 5.57
C ASP A 155 15.41 -8.93 5.87
N GLY A 156 14.10 -8.89 5.64
CA GLY A 156 13.23 -10.03 5.88
C GLY A 156 11.76 -9.65 5.94
N PHE A 157 10.96 -10.55 6.51
CA PHE A 157 9.54 -10.37 6.70
C PHE A 157 9.21 -9.23 7.67
N GLY A 158 8.37 -8.31 7.19
CA GLY A 158 7.77 -7.23 7.97
C GLY A 158 6.60 -6.62 7.21
N ILE A 159 5.56 -6.20 7.93
CA ILE A 159 4.33 -5.60 7.39
C ILE A 159 4.38 -4.08 7.57
N TRP A 160 4.45 -3.36 6.45
CA TRP A 160 4.67 -1.92 6.36
C TRP A 160 3.44 -1.21 5.81
N TYR A 161 3.22 0.04 6.23
CA TYR A 161 1.97 0.77 5.96
C TYR A 161 2.23 2.02 5.11
N ILE A 162 1.82 1.99 3.84
CA ILE A 162 2.06 3.07 2.87
C ILE A 162 1.23 4.31 3.23
N ASN A 163 -0.06 4.11 3.49
CA ASN A 163 -1.02 5.20 3.69
C ASN A 163 -1.25 5.54 5.19
N GLY A 164 -0.44 4.97 6.09
CA GLY A 164 -0.58 5.13 7.54
C GLY A 164 -1.21 3.91 8.22
N MET A 165 -1.28 3.94 9.56
CA MET A 165 -1.77 2.83 10.38
C MET A 165 -2.63 3.32 11.54
N ILE A 166 -3.61 2.52 11.97
CA ILE A 166 -4.60 2.91 12.99
C ILE A 166 -3.98 3.26 14.36
N ASN A 167 -2.84 2.68 14.74
CA ASN A 167 -2.12 3.03 15.98
C ASN A 167 -1.58 4.47 15.97
N TYR A 168 -1.45 5.06 14.79
CA TYR A 168 -1.05 6.45 14.59
C TYR A 168 -2.07 7.12 13.69
N HIS A 169 -3.27 7.41 14.21
CA HIS A 169 -4.36 7.96 13.39
C HIS A 169 -3.94 9.20 12.57
N ARG A 170 -3.05 10.06 13.08
CA ARG A 170 -2.48 11.22 12.35
C ARG A 170 -1.69 10.86 11.08
N SER A 171 -1.31 9.60 10.92
CA SER A 171 -0.66 9.07 9.72
C SER A 171 -1.62 8.72 8.59
N ILE A 172 -2.92 8.56 8.86
CA ILE A 172 -3.91 8.12 7.87
C ILE A 172 -4.00 9.13 6.74
N ARG A 173 -3.85 8.66 5.49
CA ARG A 173 -3.90 9.48 4.28
C ARG A 173 -5.13 9.12 3.46
N LEU A 174 -6.08 10.05 3.41
CA LEU A 174 -7.34 9.91 2.67
C LEU A 174 -7.65 11.12 1.77
N GLY A 175 -7.16 12.31 2.14
CA GLY A 175 -7.40 13.56 1.41
C GLY A 175 -6.34 13.86 0.35
N LEU A 176 -6.61 14.84 -0.53
CA LEU A 176 -5.64 15.26 -1.54
C LEU A 176 -4.43 15.91 -0.87
N SER A 177 -4.68 16.82 0.08
CA SER A 177 -3.63 17.53 0.84
C SER A 177 -2.73 16.55 1.61
N HIS A 178 -3.33 15.49 2.16
CA HIS A 178 -2.62 14.39 2.81
C HIS A 178 -1.64 13.69 1.86
N TYR A 179 -2.07 13.37 0.62
CA TYR A 179 -1.18 12.77 -0.36
C TYR A 179 -0.13 13.75 -0.88
N MET A 180 -0.45 15.02 -1.05
CA MET A 180 0.54 16.04 -1.44
C MET A 180 1.66 16.17 -0.41
N GLY A 181 1.33 16.18 0.89
CA GLY A 181 2.33 16.14 1.96
C GLY A 181 3.19 14.87 1.96
N SER A 182 2.58 13.72 1.61
CA SER A 182 3.31 12.46 1.44
C SER A 182 4.27 12.49 0.25
N VAL A 183 3.85 13.07 -0.88
CA VAL A 183 4.72 13.32 -2.04
C VAL A 183 5.87 14.25 -1.66
N GLU A 184 5.61 15.37 -0.99
CA GLU A 184 6.65 16.32 -0.57
C GLU A 184 7.69 15.63 0.34
N ARG A 185 7.24 14.88 1.34
CA ARG A 185 8.14 14.14 2.22
C ARG A 185 8.97 13.12 1.46
N ALA A 186 8.36 12.32 0.59
CA ALA A 186 9.07 11.34 -0.22
C ALA A 186 10.09 12.01 -1.15
N ARG A 187 9.74 13.14 -1.79
CA ARG A 187 10.67 13.92 -2.61
C ARG A 187 11.87 14.40 -1.81
N ASN A 188 11.66 14.89 -0.59
CA ASN A 188 12.75 15.33 0.29
C ASN A 188 13.71 14.19 0.67
N LEU A 189 13.22 12.95 0.79
CA LEU A 189 14.06 11.78 1.03
C LEU A 189 14.80 11.32 -0.25
N LEU A 190 14.17 11.46 -1.41
CA LEU A 190 14.71 11.00 -2.70
C LEU A 190 15.68 11.99 -3.37
N HIS A 191 15.46 13.31 -3.23
CA HIS A 191 15.98 14.32 -4.17
C HIS A 191 16.76 15.49 -3.56
N LYS A 192 17.07 15.54 -2.26
CA LYS A 192 17.55 16.80 -1.66
C LYS A 192 19.05 17.10 -1.89
N ARG A 193 19.37 17.58 -3.11
CA ARG A 193 20.31 18.66 -3.51
C ARG A 193 20.27 18.85 -5.03
N GLU A 194 20.19 20.10 -5.52
CA GLU A 194 20.13 20.42 -6.96
C GLU A 194 21.38 19.97 -7.75
N ASP A 195 22.51 19.81 -7.05
CA ASP A 195 23.79 19.35 -7.61
C ASP A 195 24.07 17.85 -7.39
N GLU A 196 23.19 17.13 -6.67
CA GLU A 196 23.34 15.70 -6.41
C GLU A 196 22.54 14.90 -7.45
N VAL A 197 23.27 14.20 -8.32
CA VAL A 197 22.73 13.25 -9.30
C VAL A 197 21.70 12.36 -8.61
N LEU A 198 20.43 12.31 -9.10
CA LEU A 198 19.38 11.40 -8.59
C LEU A 198 20.00 10.10 -8.03
N PHE A 199 19.74 9.77 -6.76
CA PHE A 199 20.24 8.55 -6.12
C PHE A 199 21.77 8.46 -5.99
N THR A 200 22.46 9.56 -5.67
CA THR A 200 23.86 9.59 -5.19
C THR A 200 24.00 9.02 -3.78
N GLY A 201 23.68 7.73 -3.65
CA GLY A 201 24.16 6.86 -2.60
C GLY A 201 24.65 5.60 -3.30
N LYS A 202 25.96 5.36 -3.26
CA LYS A 202 26.53 4.08 -3.71
C LYS A 202 26.08 3.04 -2.67
N ASN A 203 25.43 1.97 -3.13
CA ASN A 203 24.84 0.89 -2.32
C ASN A 203 23.56 1.24 -1.53
N ASN A 204 22.71 0.22 -1.37
CA ASN A 204 21.32 0.28 -0.92
C ASN A 204 21.07 1.04 0.40
N THR A 205 22.07 1.21 1.27
CA THR A 205 21.90 1.69 2.65
C THR A 205 22.34 3.14 2.93
N GLN A 206 22.65 3.95 1.91
CA GLN A 206 23.26 5.27 2.12
C GLN A 206 22.38 6.48 1.73
N TRP A 207 21.11 6.26 1.39
CA TRP A 207 20.19 7.34 1.03
C TRP A 207 19.20 7.62 2.16
N LYS A 208 18.71 8.84 2.33
CA LYS A 208 17.96 9.26 3.54
C LYS A 208 16.74 8.39 3.90
N GLY A 209 16.07 7.81 2.91
CA GLY A 209 14.90 6.95 3.14
C GLY A 209 15.22 5.45 3.28
N TYR A 210 16.50 5.05 3.37
CA TYR A 210 16.90 3.63 3.42
C TYR A 210 16.33 2.85 4.61
N LYS A 211 15.99 3.55 5.69
CA LYS A 211 15.32 2.97 6.87
C LYS A 211 13.80 2.92 6.74
N THR A 212 13.21 3.43 5.66
CA THR A 212 11.75 3.48 5.47
C THR A 212 11.28 2.45 4.45
N TRP A 213 9.99 2.11 4.45
CA TRP A 213 9.41 1.18 3.46
C TRP A 213 9.64 1.61 2.01
N LEU A 214 9.94 2.89 1.73
CA LEU A 214 10.35 3.33 0.40
C LEU A 214 11.58 2.54 -0.08
N HIS A 215 12.47 2.12 0.82
CA HIS A 215 13.62 1.31 0.48
C HIS A 215 13.22 0.01 -0.23
N ILE A 216 12.13 -0.62 0.20
CA ILE A 216 11.57 -1.83 -0.42
C ILE A 216 11.14 -1.52 -1.86
N ILE A 217 10.40 -0.43 -2.06
CA ILE A 217 9.90 -0.04 -3.39
C ILE A 217 11.02 0.07 -4.43
N PHE A 218 12.16 0.63 -4.05
CA PHE A 218 13.27 0.85 -4.99
C PHE A 218 14.27 -0.31 -5.09
N ASN A 219 14.24 -1.29 -4.18
CA ASN A 219 15.29 -2.32 -4.05
C ASN A 219 14.76 -3.76 -3.97
N LYS A 220 13.48 -3.97 -4.30
CA LYS A 220 12.86 -5.29 -4.45
C LYS A 220 11.98 -5.31 -5.70
N SER A 221 11.80 -6.52 -6.25
CA SER A 221 10.74 -6.82 -7.21
C SER A 221 9.39 -6.81 -6.51
N LEU A 222 8.38 -6.19 -7.12
CA LEU A 222 7.10 -5.92 -6.46
C LEU A 222 6.01 -6.84 -7.01
N PHE A 223 5.35 -7.58 -6.13
CA PHE A 223 4.19 -8.41 -6.46
C PHE A 223 2.94 -7.83 -5.82
N VAL A 224 2.03 -7.31 -6.64
CA VAL A 224 0.93 -6.44 -6.21
C VAL A 224 -0.41 -7.11 -6.43
N PHE A 225 -1.27 -7.13 -5.41
CA PHE A 225 -2.63 -7.65 -5.53
C PHE A 225 -3.58 -6.99 -4.50
N GLY A 226 -4.89 -7.15 -4.71
CA GLY A 226 -5.92 -6.58 -3.83
C GLY A 226 -6.05 -5.05 -3.88
N LEU A 227 -5.35 -4.39 -4.79
CA LEU A 227 -5.45 -2.95 -5.03
C LEU A 227 -6.33 -2.66 -6.23
N GLY A 228 -7.20 -1.64 -6.14
CA GLY A 228 -7.84 -1.08 -7.32
C GLY A 228 -6.83 -0.37 -8.23
N LEU A 229 -5.89 0.39 -7.64
CA LEU A 229 -4.91 1.24 -8.32
C LEU A 229 -5.51 2.13 -9.42
N GLU A 230 -6.73 2.60 -9.16
CA GLU A 230 -7.44 3.55 -10.00
C GLU A 230 -6.83 4.95 -9.88
N GLU A 231 -7.43 5.96 -10.51
CA GLU A 231 -6.85 7.30 -10.63
C GLU A 231 -6.68 8.02 -9.28
N ASN A 232 -7.39 7.58 -8.25
CA ASN A 232 -7.37 8.13 -6.89
C ASN A 232 -6.16 7.66 -6.03
N GLU A 233 -5.42 6.63 -6.44
CA GLU A 233 -4.24 6.13 -5.72
C GLU A 233 -2.99 6.96 -6.03
N LEU A 234 -3.13 8.29 -5.90
CA LEU A 234 -2.19 9.30 -6.40
C LEU A 234 -0.77 9.11 -5.89
N PHE A 235 -0.60 8.86 -4.58
CA PHE A 235 0.72 8.73 -3.98
C PHE A 235 1.46 7.48 -4.48
N LEU A 236 0.82 6.31 -4.46
CA LEU A 236 1.46 5.08 -4.93
C LEU A 236 1.79 5.17 -6.43
N ARG A 237 0.86 5.68 -7.27
CA ARG A 237 1.11 5.88 -8.71
C ARG A 237 2.30 6.83 -8.94
N TRP A 238 2.37 7.93 -8.19
CA TRP A 238 3.50 8.85 -8.25
C TRP A 238 4.84 8.16 -7.89
N ILE A 239 4.87 7.37 -6.81
CA ILE A 239 6.08 6.64 -6.42
C ILE A 239 6.50 5.62 -7.48
N LEU A 240 5.57 4.91 -8.12
CA LEU A 240 5.88 3.96 -9.18
C LEU A 240 6.47 4.67 -10.42
N ILE A 241 6.02 5.89 -10.73
CA ILE A 241 6.64 6.75 -11.75
C ILE A 241 8.08 7.09 -11.36
N GLU A 242 8.33 7.48 -10.11
CA GLU A 242 9.69 7.78 -9.62
C GLU A 242 10.59 6.53 -9.66
N ARG A 243 10.06 5.35 -9.32
CA ARG A 243 10.75 4.06 -9.43
C ARG A 243 11.16 3.75 -10.87
N ILE A 244 10.28 3.94 -11.86
CA ILE A 244 10.67 3.67 -13.26
C ILE A 244 11.65 4.72 -13.80
N LYS A 245 11.55 5.98 -13.38
CA LYS A 245 12.55 7.02 -13.72
C LYS A 245 13.92 6.64 -13.16
N TYR A 246 13.97 6.15 -11.91
CA TYR A 246 15.19 5.64 -11.29
C TYR A 246 15.82 4.53 -12.12
N PHE A 247 15.04 3.51 -12.48
CA PHE A 247 15.54 2.38 -13.25
C PHE A 247 15.95 2.75 -14.68
N LYS A 248 15.30 3.75 -15.30
CA LYS A 248 15.76 4.28 -16.60
C LYS A 248 17.13 4.96 -16.48
N LYS A 249 17.39 5.66 -15.38
CA LYS A 249 18.69 6.28 -15.12
C LYS A 249 19.76 5.27 -14.71
N PHE A 250 19.38 4.21 -14.00
CA PHE A 250 20.29 3.14 -13.54
C PHE A 250 19.76 1.75 -13.94
N PRO A 251 19.89 1.36 -15.22
CA PRO A 251 19.31 0.11 -15.73
C PRO A 251 19.78 -1.15 -14.97
N GLY A 252 21.02 -1.18 -14.49
CA GLY A 252 21.58 -2.31 -13.73
C GLY A 252 21.00 -2.48 -12.32
N ARG A 253 20.15 -1.55 -11.85
CA ARG A 253 19.46 -1.62 -10.55
C ARG A 253 17.97 -1.94 -10.70
N ARG A 254 17.53 -2.35 -11.89
CA ARG A 254 16.13 -2.57 -12.20
C ARG A 254 15.63 -3.86 -11.53
N HIS A 255 14.52 -3.72 -10.82
CA HIS A 255 13.75 -4.84 -10.29
C HIS A 255 12.44 -5.03 -11.07
N LYS A 256 11.87 -6.23 -11.02
CA LYS A 256 10.64 -6.57 -11.74
C LYS A 256 9.39 -6.05 -11.01
N GLY A 257 8.24 -6.21 -11.65
CA GLY A 257 6.94 -5.86 -11.10
C GLY A 257 5.86 -6.75 -11.70
N TRP A 258 4.96 -7.27 -10.87
CA TRP A 258 3.77 -8.00 -11.26
C TRP A 258 2.56 -7.41 -10.57
N TYR A 259 1.46 -7.31 -11.30
CA TYR A 259 0.18 -6.86 -10.77
C TYR A 259 -0.88 -7.89 -11.13
N ILE A 260 -1.43 -8.55 -10.11
CA ILE A 260 -2.49 -9.54 -10.29
C ILE A 260 -3.83 -8.83 -10.28
N ASN A 261 -4.60 -9.02 -11.35
CA ASN A 261 -5.93 -8.45 -11.49
C ASN A 261 -6.96 -9.55 -11.80
N ARG A 262 -8.20 -9.34 -11.37
CA ARG A 262 -9.30 -10.10 -11.94
C ARG A 262 -9.55 -9.58 -13.35
N ARG A 263 -9.61 -10.49 -14.32
CA ARG A 263 -9.92 -10.17 -15.71
C ARG A 263 -11.20 -9.36 -15.81
N SER A 264 -11.10 -8.22 -16.46
CA SER A 264 -12.21 -7.30 -16.71
C SER A 264 -11.95 -6.56 -18.01
N ASN A 265 -13.03 -6.23 -18.72
CA ASN A 265 -12.99 -5.58 -20.04
C ASN A 265 -13.45 -4.12 -19.98
N ASN A 266 -13.61 -3.52 -18.80
CA ASN A 266 -14.01 -2.11 -18.68
C ASN A 266 -12.86 -1.16 -19.07
N GLU A 267 -13.20 0.08 -19.43
CA GLU A 267 -12.21 1.08 -19.88
C GLU A 267 -11.23 1.49 -18.77
N THR A 268 -11.69 1.55 -17.53
CA THR A 268 -10.86 1.87 -16.35
C THR A 268 -9.71 0.88 -16.18
N ASP A 269 -9.97 -0.41 -16.35
CA ASP A 269 -8.98 -1.49 -16.26
C ASP A 269 -7.99 -1.43 -17.43
N GLN A 270 -8.43 -1.01 -18.62
CA GLN A 270 -7.53 -0.78 -19.76
C GLN A 270 -6.56 0.38 -19.48
N GLY A 271 -7.07 1.51 -18.97
CA GLY A 271 -6.23 2.65 -18.58
C GLY A 271 -5.25 2.31 -17.46
N LYS A 272 -5.69 1.53 -16.47
CA LYS A 272 -4.84 0.99 -15.41
C LYS A 272 -3.74 0.08 -15.95
N LYS A 273 -4.08 -0.87 -16.82
CA LYS A 273 -3.12 -1.77 -17.47
C LYS A 273 -2.08 -0.98 -18.25
N PHE A 274 -2.52 -0.01 -19.06
CA PHE A 274 -1.64 0.90 -19.79
C PHE A 274 -0.66 1.61 -18.85
N PHE A 275 -1.14 2.17 -17.73
CA PHE A 275 -0.26 2.81 -16.75
C PHE A 275 0.78 1.84 -16.17
N LEU A 276 0.33 0.69 -15.66
CA LEU A 276 1.16 -0.32 -15.00
C LEU A 276 2.29 -0.83 -15.89
N GLU A 277 1.98 -1.16 -17.14
CA GLU A 277 2.98 -1.62 -18.12
C GLU A 277 4.06 -0.55 -18.40
N ARG A 278 3.68 0.73 -18.41
CA ARG A 278 4.62 1.85 -18.63
C ARG A 278 5.46 2.19 -17.40
N VAL A 279 4.99 1.87 -16.19
CA VAL A 279 5.78 1.94 -14.96
C VAL A 279 6.52 0.63 -14.63
N GLY A 280 6.52 -0.33 -15.57
CA GLY A 280 7.40 -1.50 -15.55
C GLY A 280 6.83 -2.74 -14.88
N PHE A 281 5.50 -2.88 -14.84
CA PHE A 281 4.81 -4.06 -14.32
C PHE A 281 4.28 -4.95 -15.45
N GLU A 282 4.31 -6.25 -15.22
CA GLU A 282 3.52 -7.22 -15.97
C GLU A 282 2.14 -7.35 -15.32
N VAL A 283 1.08 -7.13 -16.09
CA VAL A 283 -0.30 -7.29 -15.61
C VAL A 283 -0.75 -8.73 -15.88
N ILE A 284 -1.05 -9.46 -14.82
CA ILE A 284 -1.49 -10.85 -14.86
C ILE A 284 -2.99 -10.90 -14.56
N ASP A 285 -3.77 -11.22 -15.58
CA ASP A 285 -5.22 -11.39 -15.44
C ASP A 285 -5.57 -12.84 -15.06
N VAL A 286 -6.37 -12.99 -14.00
CA VAL A 286 -6.97 -14.25 -13.54
C VAL A 286 -8.50 -14.19 -13.61
N ASP A 287 -9.17 -15.32 -13.72
CA ASP A 287 -10.60 -15.33 -14.01
C ASP A 287 -11.49 -15.16 -12.76
N ASN A 288 -10.98 -15.55 -11.58
CA ASN A 288 -11.70 -15.49 -10.32
C ASN A 288 -10.82 -14.98 -9.17
N TYR A 289 -11.45 -14.46 -8.11
CA TYR A 289 -10.73 -13.94 -6.94
C TYR A 289 -10.10 -15.03 -6.07
N ALA A 290 -10.59 -16.28 -6.11
CA ALA A 290 -9.99 -17.39 -5.37
C ALA A 290 -8.56 -17.69 -5.87
N GLU A 291 -8.29 -17.49 -7.17
CA GLU A 291 -6.91 -17.53 -7.68
C GLU A 291 -5.99 -16.54 -6.96
N ILE A 292 -6.50 -15.34 -6.65
CA ILE A 292 -5.70 -14.27 -6.03
C ILE A 292 -5.49 -14.52 -4.54
N TYR A 293 -6.52 -14.98 -3.83
CA TYR A 293 -6.53 -15.00 -2.36
C TYR A 293 -6.38 -16.38 -1.74
N GLU A 294 -6.55 -17.46 -2.50
CA GLU A 294 -6.47 -18.84 -1.99
C GLU A 294 -5.44 -19.65 -2.77
N HIS A 295 -5.67 -19.86 -4.07
CA HIS A 295 -4.99 -20.93 -4.81
C HIS A 295 -3.48 -20.70 -5.02
N ILE A 296 -3.01 -19.45 -5.15
CA ILE A 296 -1.57 -19.16 -5.35
C ILE A 296 -0.74 -19.25 -4.06
N TRP A 297 -1.38 -19.43 -2.90
CA TRP A 297 -0.72 -19.44 -1.59
C TRP A 297 -0.57 -20.83 -0.96
N THR A 298 -1.21 -21.84 -1.56
CA THR A 298 -1.13 -23.26 -1.17
C THR A 298 -0.03 -24.00 -1.91
#